data_AF-A0A3B9YAT0-F1
#
_entry.id   AF-A0A3B9YAT0-F1
#
_cell.length_a   1.000
_cell.length_b   1.000
_cell.length_c   1.000
_cell.angle_alpha   90.00
_cell.angle_beta   90.00
_cell.angle_gamma   90.00
#
_symmetry.space_group_name_H-M   'P 1'
#
loop_
_entity.id
_entity.type
_entity.pdbx_description
1 polymer ?
#
loop_
_entity_poly.entity_id
_entity_poly.type
_entity_poly.pdbx_seq_one_letter_code
_entity_poly.pdbx_strand_id
1 'polypeptide(L)' 'MYVAMDYGDLSDEQVRKFQDDIIKQDIPIVESQRPELLPLDLQAELHLRSDRTAIAYRKWLKELGLTFGTA' A
#
# COMPACT_ATOMS: atom_id res chain seq x y z
N MET A 1 2.30 -7.03 13.15
CA MET A 1 1.03 -6.52 12.61
C MET A 1 -0.09 -6.98 13.51
N TYR A 2 -1.07 -6.12 13.82
CA TYR A 2 -2.26 -6.50 14.60
C TYR A 2 -3.45 -6.50 13.66
N VAL A 3 -4.24 -7.58 13.68
CA VAL A 3 -5.50 -7.66 12.95
C VAL A 3 -6.61 -7.63 13.98
N ALA A 4 -7.54 -6.69 13.82
CA ALA A 4 -8.78 -6.69 14.57
C ALA A 4 -9.77 -7.59 13.83
N MET A 5 -10.23 -8.64 14.49
CA MET A 5 -11.32 -9.50 14.00
C MET A 5 -12.39 -9.56 15.07
N ASP A 6 -13.64 -9.38 14.66
CA ASP A 6 -14.83 -9.49 15.50
C ASP A 6 -15.57 -10.83 15.31
N TYR A 7 -14.99 -11.75 14.53
CA TYR A 7 -15.48 -13.11 14.30
C TYR A 7 -14.33 -14.09 14.00
N GLY A 8 -14.59 -15.39 14.18
CA GLY A 8 -13.68 -16.49 13.84
C GLY A 8 -12.94 -17.07 15.05
N ASP A 9 -12.75 -18.40 15.05
CA ASP A 9 -12.10 -19.16 16.13
C ASP A 9 -10.60 -19.38 15.88
N LEU A 10 -9.97 -18.50 15.09
CA LEU A 10 -8.54 -18.58 14.80
C LEU A 10 -7.74 -18.08 15.99
N SER A 11 -6.66 -18.78 16.32
CA SER A 11 -5.69 -18.25 17.28
C SER A 11 -4.96 -17.04 16.68
N ASP A 12 -4.52 -16.13 17.54
CA ASP A 12 -3.68 -14.99 17.12
C ASP A 12 -2.48 -15.41 16.27
N GLU A 13 -1.90 -16.59 16.54
CA GLU A 13 -0.76 -17.11 15.78
C GLU A 13 -1.16 -17.46 14.35
N GLN A 14 -2.32 -18.10 14.16
CA GLN A 14 -2.84 -18.41 12.82
C GLN A 14 -3.13 -17.13 12.03
N VAL A 15 -3.68 -16.11 12.70
CA VAL A 15 -3.96 -14.80 12.10
C VAL A 15 -2.67 -14.10 11.68
N ARG A 16 -1.66 -14.08 12.57
CA ARG A 16 -0.34 -13.51 12.26
C ARG A 16 0.32 -14.24 11.09
N LYS A 17 0.29 -15.57 11.09
CA LYS A 17 0.86 -16.37 10.00
C LYS A 17 0.21 -16.04 8.66
N PHE A 18 -1.11 -15.92 8.62
CA PHE A 18 -1.82 -15.56 7.40
C PHE A 18 -1.42 -14.16 6.90
N GLN A 19 -1.32 -13.17 7.80
CA GLN A 19 -0.84 -11.84 7.43
C GLN A 19 0.60 -11.84 6.93
N ASP A 20 1.48 -12.60 7.58
CA ASP A 20 2.87 -12.72 7.14
C ASP A 20 2.96 -13.27 5.72
N ASP A 21 2.08 -14.21 5.36
CA ASP A 21 2.03 -14.76 4.01
C ASP A 21 1.54 -13.73 2.97
N ILE A 22 0.59 -12.86 3.31
CA ILE A 22 0.17 -11.74 2.46
C ILE A 22 1.33 -10.75 2.27
N ILE A 23 1.97 -10.31 3.36
CA ILE A 23 3.05 -9.32 3.30
C ILE A 23 4.22 -9.84 2.46
N LYS A 24 4.57 -11.12 2.59
CA LYS A 24 5.63 -11.75 1.78
C LYS A 24 5.33 -11.72 0.28
N GLN A 25 4.07 -11.69 -0.12
CA GLN A 25 3.68 -11.57 -1.53
C GLN A 25 3.86 -10.12 -2.02
N ASP A 26 3.58 -9.14 -1.18
CA ASP A 26 3.67 -7.71 -1.53
C ASP A 26 5.12 -7.18 -1.58
N ILE A 27 5.99 -7.64 -0.67
CA ILE A 27 7.40 -7.22 -0.57
C ILE A 27 8.12 -7.19 -1.95
N PRO A 28 8.20 -8.32 -2.70
CA PRO A 28 8.96 -8.32 -3.95
C PRO A 28 8.36 -7.38 -5.00
N ILE A 29 7.04 -7.15 -4.97
CA ILE A 29 6.39 -6.21 -5.88
C ILE A 29 6.84 -4.79 -5.54
N VAL A 30 6.70 -4.37 -4.28
CA VAL A 30 7.06 -3.01 -3.82
C VAL A 30 8.55 -2.72 -4.03
N GLU A 31 9.44 -3.64 -3.64
CA GLU A 31 10.89 -3.44 -3.74
C GLU A 31 11.40 -3.35 -5.20
N SER A 32 10.66 -3.95 -6.13
CA SER A 32 11.00 -3.92 -7.56
C SER A 32 10.50 -2.67 -8.30
N GLN A 33 9.64 -1.84 -7.68
CA GLN A 33 9.05 -0.68 -8.33
C GLN A 33 10.11 0.37 -8.70
N ARG A 34 9.96 0.95 -9.91
CA ARG A 34 10.82 2.02 -10.42
C ARG A 34 9.95 3.12 -11.06
N PRO A 35 10.20 4.41 -10.78
CA PRO A 35 11.19 4.94 -9.81
C PRO A 35 10.89 4.50 -8.36
N GLU A 36 11.90 4.54 -7.48
CA GLU A 36 11.79 4.09 -6.09
C GLU A 36 10.92 5.03 -5.23
N LEU A 37 10.83 6.29 -5.61
CA LEU A 37 10.02 7.30 -4.93
C LEU A 37 8.62 7.36 -5.53
N LEU A 38 7.61 7.60 -4.70
CA LEU A 38 6.21 7.66 -5.13
C LEU A 38 5.96 8.92 -5.98
N PRO A 39 5.64 8.78 -7.28
CA PRO A 39 5.32 9.95 -8.10
C PRO A 39 3.99 10.57 -7.69
N LEU A 40 3.98 11.87 -7.41
CA LEU A 40 2.76 12.63 -7.12
C LEU A 40 2.15 13.28 -8.38
N ASP A 41 2.89 13.31 -9.48
CA ASP A 41 2.32 13.61 -10.80
C ASP A 41 1.55 12.40 -11.34
N LEU A 42 0.22 12.54 -11.42
CA LEU A 42 -0.68 11.48 -11.92
C LEU A 42 -0.52 11.20 -13.42
N GLN A 43 0.25 12.00 -14.15
CA GLN A 43 0.61 11.71 -15.54
C GLN A 43 1.86 10.82 -15.66
N ALA A 44 2.59 10.60 -14.56
CA ALA A 44 3.78 9.75 -14.56
C ALA A 44 3.45 8.25 -14.65
N GLU A 45 2.21 7.85 -14.35
CA GLU A 45 1.78 6.46 -14.31
C GLU A 45 0.46 6.27 -15.08
N LEU A 46 0.23 5.05 -15.59
CA LEU A 46 -1.07 4.66 -16.12
C LEU A 46 -2.02 4.33 -14.96
N HIS A 47 -3.24 4.87 -14.99
CA HIS A 47 -4.26 4.60 -13.99
C HIS A 47 -5.50 3.94 -14.59
N LEU A 48 -6.00 2.94 -13.89
CA LEU A 48 -7.25 2.24 -14.17
C LEU A 48 -8.37 2.68 -13.23
N ARG A 49 -9.60 2.26 -13.51
CA ARG A 49 -10.77 2.60 -12.68
C ARG A 49 -10.67 2.07 -11.24
N SER A 50 -9.94 0.98 -11.03
CA SER A 50 -9.66 0.42 -9.70
C SER A 50 -8.79 1.33 -8.83
N ASP A 51 -8.04 2.25 -9.43
CA ASP A 51 -6.95 2.94 -8.75
C ASP A 51 -7.42 4.24 -8.07
N ARG A 52 -8.74 4.46 -8.00
CA ARG A 52 -9.35 5.68 -7.45
C ARG A 52 -8.85 6.00 -6.04
N THR A 53 -8.67 4.99 -5.20
CA THR A 53 -8.14 5.17 -3.84
C THR A 53 -6.67 5.60 -3.87
N ALA A 54 -5.85 4.99 -4.72
CA ALA A 54 -4.44 5.33 -4.87
C ALA A 54 -4.23 6.74 -5.46
N ILE A 55 -5.11 7.17 -6.37
CA ILE A 55 -5.16 8.54 -6.89
C ILE A 55 -5.53 9.54 -5.79
N ALA A 56 -6.58 9.24 -5.01
CA ALA A 56 -6.99 10.10 -3.90
C ALA A 56 -5.88 10.25 -2.85
N TYR A 57 -5.17 9.16 -2.54
CA TYR A 57 -4.02 9.17 -1.65
C TYR A 57 -2.91 10.10 -2.15
N ARG A 58 -2.49 9.97 -3.42
CA ARG A 58 -1.47 10.85 -4.02
C ARG A 58 -1.88 12.33 -4.01
N LYS A 59 -3.14 12.64 -4.32
CA LYS A 59 -3.67 14.02 -4.25
C LYS A 59 -3.58 14.57 -2.83
N TRP A 60 -3.99 13.78 -1.85
CA TRP A 60 -3.94 14.18 -0.44
C TRP A 60 -2.50 14.41 0.04
N LEU A 61 -1.55 13.53 -0.32
CA LEU A 61 -0.13 13.75 -0.01
C LEU A 61 0.41 15.06 -0.61
N LYS A 62 0.01 15.36 -1.85
CA LYS A 62 0.37 16.62 -2.51
C LYS A 62 -0.24 17.84 -1.81
N GLU A 63 -1.49 17.76 -1.36
CA GLU A 63 -2.17 18.81 -0.59
C GLU A 63 -1.50 19.06 0.77
N LEU A 64 -1.02 18.01 1.43
CA LEU A 64 -0.22 18.10 2.66
C LEU A 64 1.17 18.72 2.44
N GLY A 65 1.61 18.86 1.19
CA GLY A 65 2.95 19.31 0.86
C GLY A 65 4.03 18.31 1.28
N LEU A 66 3.71 17.00 1.32
CA LEU A 66 4.68 15.97 1.65
C LEU A 66 5.75 15.90 0.56
N THR A 67 7.01 15.96 0.95
CA THR A 67 8.17 15.91 0.03
C THR A 67 9.10 14.73 0.26
N PHE A 68 9.06 14.13 1.46
CA PHE A 68 9.90 12.99 1.79
C PHE A 68 9.29 11.69 1.24
N GLY A 69 10.09 10.89 0.53
CA GLY A 69 9.65 9.62 -0.06
C GLY A 69 8.80 9.76 -1.33
N THR A 70 8.67 10.96 -1.87
CA THR A 70 7.84 11.29 -3.04
C THR A 70 8.68 11.95 -4.14
N ALA A 71 8.26 11.79 -5.40
CA ALA A 71 8.85 12.44 -6.56
C ALA A 71 7.84 13.34 -7.30
#